data_AF-A0ABC8K8W7-F1
#
_entry.id   AF-A0ABC8K8W7-F1
#
_cell.length_a   1.000
_cell.length_b   1.000
_cell.length_c   1.000
_cell.angle_alpha   90.00
_cell.angle_beta   90.00
_cell.angle_gamma   90.00
#
_symmetry.space_group_name_H-M   'P 1'
#
loop_
_entity.id
_entity.type
_entity.pdbx_description
1 polymer ?
#
loop_
_entity_poly.entity_id
_entity_poly.type
_entity_poly.pdbx_seq_one_letter_code
_entity_poly.pdbx_strand_id
1 'polypeptide(L)'
;MVFVDKELFKVYGANGDYRTTRPLYKIGFFPTTFVAKADEFPSDVLEKYFADYDDIFGGKLDNSCLVDVIDQIVNFGSLENKTIKGKDNIWLLIELRDQNNVKMMFTL
;
A
#
# COMPACT_ATOMS: atom_id res chain seq x y z
N MET A 1 -8.62 1.13 -13.79
CA MET A 1 -9.09 -0.20 -13.37
C MET A 1 -9.13 -1.11 -14.59
N VAL A 2 -8.69 -2.36 -14.44
CA VAL A 2 -8.63 -3.37 -15.51
C VAL A 2 -9.63 -4.48 -15.18
N PHE A 3 -10.42 -4.93 -16.16
CA PHE A 3 -11.16 -6.18 -16.05
C PHE A 3 -10.34 -7.33 -16.64
N VAL A 4 -10.34 -8.45 -15.93
CA VAL A 4 -9.73 -9.72 -16.36
C VAL A 4 -10.86 -10.68 -16.62
N ASP A 5 -10.90 -11.26 -17.82
CA ASP A 5 -11.92 -12.25 -18.17
C ASP A 5 -11.81 -13.50 -17.28
N LYS A 6 -12.97 -14.02 -16.83
CA LYS A 6 -13.08 -15.00 -15.74
C LYS A 6 -12.48 -16.37 -16.07
N GLU A 7 -12.24 -16.68 -17.35
CA GLU A 7 -11.83 -18.01 -17.79
C GLU A 7 -10.31 -18.13 -18.06
N LEU A 8 -9.54 -17.05 -17.94
CA LEU A 8 -8.16 -17.01 -18.43
C LEU A 8 -7.13 -16.61 -17.37
N PHE A 9 -7.28 -17.02 -16.12
CA PHE A 9 -6.26 -16.79 -15.09
C PHE A 9 -6.13 -17.93 -14.10
N LYS A 10 -5.04 -17.94 -13.34
CA LYS A 10 -4.83 -18.90 -12.24
C LYS A 10 -4.76 -18.19 -10.90
N VAL A 11 -5.38 -18.81 -9.90
CA VAL A 11 -5.32 -18.37 -8.51
C VAL A 11 -4.19 -19.10 -7.79
N TYR A 12 -3.40 -18.34 -7.04
CA TYR A 12 -2.31 -18.83 -6.19
C TYR A 12 -2.51 -18.36 -4.77
N GLY A 13 -1.88 -19.05 -3.80
CA GLY A 13 -1.77 -18.52 -2.43
C GLY A 13 -0.91 -17.25 -2.38
N ALA A 14 -1.37 -16.26 -1.62
CA ALA A 14 -0.63 -15.05 -1.28
C ALA A 14 0.02 -15.22 0.11
N ASN A 15 1.16 -15.94 0.10
CA ASN A 15 1.97 -16.23 1.29
C ASN A 15 3.21 -15.32 1.35
N GLY A 16 3.76 -15.15 2.55
CA GLY A 16 4.99 -14.39 2.80
C GLY A 16 4.73 -13.09 3.56
N ASP A 17 5.82 -12.41 3.92
CA ASP A 17 5.80 -11.10 4.56
C ASP A 17 5.64 -9.97 3.53
N TYR A 18 5.23 -8.79 3.98
CA TYR A 18 5.03 -7.58 3.15
C TYR A 18 3.97 -7.72 2.06
N ARG A 19 2.88 -8.45 2.34
CA ARG A 19 1.75 -8.59 1.41
C ARG A 19 1.06 -7.25 1.24
N THR A 20 0.82 -6.85 -0.01
CA THR A 20 0.12 -5.60 -0.34
C THR A 20 -1.40 -5.69 -0.19
N THR A 21 -1.95 -6.89 -0.01
CA THR A 21 -3.40 -7.11 0.12
C THR A 21 -3.67 -8.15 1.19
N ARG A 22 -4.80 -8.01 1.91
CA ARG A 22 -5.23 -8.96 2.95
C ARG A 22 -5.69 -10.34 2.43
N PRO A 23 -6.33 -10.46 1.24
CA PRO A 23 -6.75 -11.76 0.74
C PRO A 23 -5.59 -12.74 0.63
N LEU A 24 -5.83 -13.99 1.03
CA LEU A 24 -4.83 -15.07 1.00
C LEU A 24 -4.55 -15.59 -0.42
N TYR A 25 -4.99 -14.88 -1.45
CA TYR A 25 -4.92 -15.32 -2.83
C TYR A 25 -4.46 -14.19 -3.74
N LYS A 26 -3.71 -14.54 -4.77
CA LYS A 26 -3.30 -13.65 -5.85
C LYS A 26 -3.61 -14.27 -7.20
N ILE A 27 -3.85 -13.43 -8.19
CA ILE A 27 -4.10 -13.84 -9.57
C ILE A 27 -2.79 -13.78 -10.35
N GLY A 28 -2.51 -14.83 -11.12
CA GLY A 28 -1.47 -14.81 -12.14
C GLY A 28 -2.07 -14.93 -13.53
N PHE A 29 -1.51 -14.17 -14.47
CA PHE A 29 -1.97 -14.13 -15.84
C PHE A 29 -1.27 -15.20 -16.69
N PHE A 30 -2.03 -15.79 -17.59
CA PHE A 30 -1.51 -16.55 -18.72
C PHE A 30 -1.21 -15.60 -19.89
N PRO A 31 -0.38 -16.02 -20.87
CA PRO A 31 -0.20 -15.24 -22.10
C PRO A 31 -1.51 -14.96 -22.85
N THR A 32 -2.54 -15.79 -22.64
CA THR A 32 -3.86 -15.64 -23.22
C THR A 32 -4.82 -14.80 -22.38
N THR A 33 -4.43 -14.33 -21.19
CA THR A 33 -5.29 -13.50 -20.36
C THR A 33 -5.62 -12.19 -21.06
N PHE A 34 -6.92 -11.94 -21.27
CA PHE A 34 -7.39 -10.68 -21.82
C PHE A 34 -7.60 -9.65 -20.71
N VAL A 35 -7.11 -8.43 -20.96
CA VAL A 35 -7.15 -7.29 -20.06
C VAL A 35 -7.81 -6.14 -20.80
N ALA A 36 -8.97 -5.69 -20.30
CA ALA A 36 -9.71 -4.58 -20.88
C ALA A 36 -9.87 -3.43 -19.90
N LYS A 37 -10.07 -2.22 -20.44
CA LYS A 37 -10.44 -1.06 -19.64
C LYS A 37 -11.88 -1.25 -19.13
N ALA A 38 -12.10 -0.90 -17.87
CA ALA A 38 -13.43 -0.80 -17.31
C ALA A 38 -14.15 0.46 -17.80
N ASP A 39 -15.39 0.31 -18.30
CA ASP A 39 -16.25 1.43 -18.71
C ASP A 39 -16.80 2.20 -17.50
N GLU A 40 -17.13 1.49 -16.42
CA GLU A 40 -17.63 2.08 -15.18
C GLU A 40 -16.81 1.60 -13.98
N PHE A 41 -16.61 2.53 -13.03
CA PHE A 41 -15.99 2.24 -11.74
C PHE A 41 -17.11 2.05 -10.70
N PRO A 42 -17.07 1.02 -9.85
CA PRO A 42 -18.08 0.87 -8.80
C PRO A 42 -18.09 2.12 -7.92
N SER A 43 -19.27 2.72 -7.72
CA SER A 43 -19.45 3.91 -6.86
C SER A 43 -19.00 3.65 -5.42
N ASP A 44 -19.10 2.40 -5.00
CA ASP A 44 -18.75 1.93 -3.68
C ASP A 44 -17.24 1.67 -3.63
N VAL A 45 -16.47 2.73 -3.39
CA VAL A 45 -15.10 2.58 -2.89
C VAL A 45 -15.22 1.98 -1.50
N LEU A 46 -14.52 0.86 -1.23
CA LEU A 46 -14.46 0.29 0.11
C LEU A 46 -13.98 1.37 1.09
N GLU A 47 -14.89 1.90 1.91
CA GLU A 47 -14.67 3.10 2.74
C GLU A 47 -13.59 2.92 3.82
N LYS A 48 -13.02 1.72 4.01
CA LYS A 48 -12.16 1.45 5.16
C LYS A 48 -10.99 0.51 4.85
N TYR A 49 -10.02 1.02 4.09
CA TYR A 49 -8.73 0.34 3.90
C TYR A 49 -7.56 1.04 4.60
N PHE A 50 -7.67 2.33 4.92
CA PHE A 50 -6.61 3.06 5.63
C PHE A 50 -6.48 2.62 7.08
N ALA A 51 -5.24 2.54 7.55
CA ALA A 51 -4.90 2.20 8.91
C ALA A 51 -4.92 3.44 9.81
N ASP A 52 -5.54 3.30 10.98
CA ASP A 52 -5.51 4.33 12.02
C ASP A 52 -4.16 4.32 12.75
N TYR A 53 -3.69 5.49 13.20
CA TYR A 53 -2.39 5.61 13.86
C TYR A 53 -2.31 4.81 15.16
N ASP A 54 -3.41 4.78 15.92
CA ASP A 54 -3.50 4.00 17.17
C ASP A 54 -3.33 2.49 16.94
N ASP A 55 -3.77 1.98 15.79
CA ASP A 55 -3.62 0.57 15.45
C ASP A 55 -2.20 0.26 14.97
N ILE A 56 -1.57 1.20 14.25
CA ILE A 56 -0.17 1.12 13.84
C ILE A 56 0.75 1.15 15.06
N PHE A 57 0.64 2.20 15.90
CA PHE A 57 1.47 2.35 17.10
C PHE A 57 1.16 1.29 18.16
N GLY A 58 -0.09 0.86 18.26
CA GLY A 58 -0.53 -0.20 19.15
C GLY A 58 -0.14 -1.61 18.68
N GLY A 59 0.43 -1.76 17.49
CA GLY A 59 0.83 -3.07 16.93
C GLY A 59 -0.34 -4.04 16.76
N LYS A 60 -1.56 -3.51 16.52
CA LYS A 60 -2.78 -4.31 16.39
C LYS A 60 -2.97 -4.89 14.99
N LEU A 61 -2.21 -4.38 14.02
CA LEU A 61 -2.30 -4.77 12.61
C LEU A 61 -1.46 -6.02 12.33
N ASP A 62 -1.82 -6.74 11.26
CA ASP A 62 -1.07 -7.90 10.80
C ASP A 62 0.28 -7.45 10.21
N ASN A 63 1.37 -7.75 10.92
CA ASN A 63 2.73 -7.40 10.52
C ASN A 63 3.19 -8.08 9.21
N SER A 64 2.46 -9.09 8.72
CA SER A 64 2.72 -9.70 7.40
C SER A 64 2.13 -8.91 6.24
N CYS A 65 1.31 -7.88 6.51
CA CYS A 65 0.68 -7.01 5.52
C CYS A 65 1.22 -5.59 5.59
N LEU A 66 1.36 -4.96 4.42
CA LEU A 66 1.58 -3.52 4.33
C LEU A 66 0.31 -2.76 4.73
N VAL A 67 0.50 -1.52 5.18
CA VAL A 67 -0.56 -0.63 5.62
C VAL A 67 -0.65 0.57 4.69
N ASP A 68 -1.87 0.98 4.37
CA ASP A 68 -2.14 2.21 3.63
C ASP A 68 -2.54 3.29 4.62
N VAL A 69 -2.02 4.50 4.44
CA VAL A 69 -2.28 5.66 5.30
C VAL A 69 -2.54 6.88 4.41
N ILE A 70 -3.57 7.66 4.73
CA ILE A 70 -3.85 8.95 4.08
C ILE A 70 -4.15 9.98 5.15
N ASP A 71 -3.34 11.04 5.18
CA ASP A 71 -3.44 12.12 6.15
C ASP A 71 -2.78 13.39 5.62
N GLN A 72 -2.87 14.48 6.40
CA GLN A 72 -2.31 15.76 6.02
C GLN A 72 -0.79 15.81 6.25
N ILE A 73 -0.03 16.20 5.22
CA ILE A 73 1.38 16.56 5.40
C ILE A 73 1.46 17.88 6.17
N VAL A 74 2.14 17.88 7.31
CA VAL A 74 2.30 19.08 8.16
C VAL A 74 3.72 19.58 8.23
N ASN A 75 4.71 18.74 7.95
CA ASN A 75 6.12 19.13 7.94
C ASN A 75 6.95 18.19 7.04
N PHE A 76 8.13 18.65 6.64
CA PHE A 76 9.15 17.84 5.98
C PHE A 76 10.54 18.25 6.45
N GLY A 77 11.41 17.27 6.62
CA GLY A 77 12.81 17.45 6.98
C GLY A 77 13.68 17.87 5.80
N SER A 78 14.98 17.99 6.05
CA SER A 78 15.96 18.21 4.99
C SER A 78 16.22 16.93 4.20
N LEU A 79 16.64 17.11 2.95
CA LEU A 79 17.06 16.02 2.09
C LEU A 79 18.42 15.47 2.55
N GLU A 80 18.48 14.19 2.91
CA GLU A 80 19.71 13.53 3.35
C GLU A 80 20.25 12.59 2.27
N ASN A 81 21.53 12.67 1.95
CA ASN A 81 22.20 11.68 1.11
C ASN A 81 22.80 10.58 1.99
N LYS A 82 22.39 9.33 1.76
CA LYS A 82 22.90 8.15 2.46
C LYS A 82 23.38 7.11 1.46
N THR A 83 24.64 6.71 1.57
CA THR A 83 25.19 5.59 0.82
C THR A 83 24.82 4.28 1.50
N ILE A 84 24.01 3.45 0.84
CA ILE A 84 23.56 2.15 1.34
C ILE A 84 24.01 1.10 0.33
N LYS A 85 24.80 0.11 0.79
CA LYS A 85 25.37 -0.95 -0.05
C LYS A 85 26.11 -0.39 -1.29
N GLY A 86 26.82 0.73 -1.13
CA GLY A 86 27.59 1.37 -2.21
C GLY A 86 26.76 2.18 -3.22
N LYS A 87 25.45 2.34 -2.99
CA LYS A 87 24.57 3.18 -3.81
C LYS A 87 24.13 4.39 -3.00
N ASP A 88 24.26 5.57 -3.58
CA ASP A 88 23.73 6.79 -2.99
C ASP A 88 22.20 6.81 -3.11
N ASN A 89 21.54 7.04 -1.97
CA ASN A 89 20.10 7.19 -1.87
C ASN A 89 19.80 8.52 -1.20
N ILE A 90 18.71 9.13 -1.64
CA ILE A 90 18.18 10.37 -1.10
C ILE A 90 17.06 10.00 -0.14
N TRP A 91 17.07 10.57 1.05
CA TRP A 91 16.10 10.33 2.12
C TRP A 91 15.38 11.63 2.43
N LEU A 92 14.06 11.58 2.50
CA LEU A 92 13.23 12.70 2.93
C LEU A 92 12.33 12.27 4.09
N LEU A 93 12.49 12.92 5.23
CA LEU A 93 11.61 12.71 6.38
C LEU A 93 10.35 13.55 6.22
N ILE A 94 9.16 12.96 6.37
CA ILE A 94 7.88 13.64 6.25
C ILE A 94 7.07 13.41 7.53
N GLU A 95 6.40 14.45 8.01
CA GLU A 95 5.48 14.39 9.14
C GLU A 95 4.04 14.48 8.62
N LEU A 96 3.27 13.41 8.84
CA LEU A 96 1.83 13.37 8.63
C LEU A 96 1.09 13.66 9.93
N ARG A 97 -0.13 14.18 9.78
CA ARG A 97 -1.05 14.44 10.88
C ARG A 97 -2.46 13.97 10.54
N ASP A 98 -3.01 13.16 11.43
CA ASP A 98 -4.37 12.66 11.33
C ASP A 98 -5.44 13.66 11.82
N GLN A 99 -6.70 13.26 11.69
CA GLN A 99 -7.87 14.04 12.16
C GLN A 99 -7.92 14.25 13.69
N ASN A 100 -7.21 13.40 14.46
CA ASN A 100 -7.10 13.51 15.92
C ASN A 100 -5.88 14.34 16.35
N ASN A 101 -5.19 14.99 15.40
CA ASN A 101 -3.98 15.77 15.61
C ASN A 101 -2.79 14.93 16.15
N VAL A 102 -2.83 13.61 15.94
CA VAL A 102 -1.72 12.68 16.17
C VAL A 102 -0.80 12.76 14.97
N LYS A 103 0.51 12.63 15.21
CA LYS A 103 1.53 12.77 14.18
C LYS A 103 2.31 11.48 13.96
N MET A 104 2.66 11.22 12.71
CA MET A 104 3.50 10.08 12.31
C MET A 104 4.61 10.56 11.39
N MET A 105 5.82 10.06 11.62
CA MET A 105 6.96 10.33 10.74
C MET A 105 7.18 9.14 9.81
N PHE A 106 7.40 9.40 8.53
CA PHE A 106 7.81 8.38 7.57
C PHE A 106 8.93 8.91 6.66
N THR A 107 9.67 7.99 6.02
CA THR A 107 10.78 8.33 5.14
C THR A 107 10.46 7.93 3.71
N LEU A 108 10.71 8.84 2.77
CA LEU A 108 10.74 8.59 1.33
C LEU A 108 12.18 8.41 0.85
#